data_AF-A0A383BUU5-F1
#
_entry.id   AF-A0A383BUU5-F1
#
_cell.length_a   1.000
_cell.length_b   1.000
_cell.length_c   1.000
_cell.angle_alpha   90.00
_cell.angle_beta   90.00
_cell.angle_gamma   90.00
#
_symmetry.space_group_name_H-M   'P 1'
#
loop_
_entity.id
_entity.type
_entity.pdbx_description
1 polymer ?
#
loop_
_entity_poly.entity_id
_entity_poly.type
_entity_poly.pdbx_seq_one_letter_code
_entity_poly.pdbx_strand_id
1 'polypeptide(L)' 'MSSDNVLKLIKEHDVKFVDLRFCDTIGKEQHVTVPASVVDKEMLKEGKMFDGSSIAGWKSIDESDMILMPETESAV' A
#
# COMPACT_ATOMS: atom_id res chain seq x y z
N MET A 1 0.80 12.95 -7.83
CA MET A 1 -0.22 12.51 -8.83
C MET A 1 -1.59 12.51 -8.17
N SER A 2 -2.72 12.51 -8.89
CA SER A 2 -4.05 12.36 -8.27
C SER A 2 -4.47 10.88 -8.23
N SER A 3 -5.41 10.52 -7.35
CA SER A 3 -6.00 9.16 -7.34
C SER A 3 -6.59 8.78 -8.71
N ASP A 4 -7.14 9.74 -9.44
CA ASP A 4 -7.65 9.53 -10.80
C ASP A 4 -6.55 9.11 -11.78
N ASN A 5 -5.33 9.67 -11.65
CA ASN A 5 -4.21 9.30 -12.50
C ASN A 5 -3.73 7.87 -12.22
N VAL A 6 -3.71 7.44 -10.94
CA VAL A 6 -3.35 6.06 -10.58
C VAL A 6 -4.35 5.06 -11.16
N LEU A 7 -5.65 5.33 -11.03
CA LEU A 7 -6.68 4.45 -11.59
C LEU A 7 -6.65 4.41 -13.12
N LYS A 8 -6.26 5.52 -13.76
CA LYS A 8 -6.04 5.59 -15.20
C LYS A 8 -4.85 4.72 -15.61
N LEU A 9 -3.71 4.82 -14.94
CA LEU A 9 -2.53 3.98 -15.18
C LEU A 9 -2.86 2.49 -15.07
N ILE A 10 -3.60 2.08 -14.03
CA ILE A 10 -4.03 0.70 -13.85
C ILE A 10 -4.81 0.18 -15.07
N LYS A 11 -5.71 1.00 -15.60
CA LYS A 11 -6.52 0.64 -16.79
C LYS A 11 -5.70 0.63 -18.07
N GLU A 12 -4.87 1.65 -18.28
CA GLU A 12 -4.08 1.82 -19.52
C GLU A 12 -3.04 0.71 -19.70
N HIS A 13 -2.45 0.24 -18.60
CA HIS A 13 -1.44 -0.82 -18.61
C HIS A 13 -1.98 -2.22 -18.32
N ASP A 14 -3.31 -2.39 -18.24
CA ASP A 14 -3.98 -3.65 -17.87
C ASP A 14 -3.36 -4.30 -16.62
N VAL A 15 -3.06 -3.46 -15.62
CA VAL A 15 -2.36 -3.86 -14.39
C VAL A 15 -3.20 -4.89 -13.64
N LYS A 16 -2.59 -6.03 -13.31
CA LYS A 16 -3.26 -7.11 -12.56
C LYS A 16 -3.05 -7.00 -11.06
N PHE A 17 -1.94 -6.40 -10.64
CA PHE A 17 -1.54 -6.29 -9.25
C PHE A 17 -0.93 -4.93 -8.96
N VAL A 18 -1.23 -4.40 -7.78
CA VAL A 18 -0.61 -3.19 -7.25
C VAL A 18 0.24 -3.59 -6.06
N ASP A 19 1.47 -3.11 -6.04
CA ASP A 19 2.45 -3.45 -5.02
C ASP A 19 2.66 -2.24 -4.10
N LEU A 20 2.18 -2.35 -2.86
CA LEU A 20 2.35 -1.32 -1.85
C LEU A 20 3.68 -1.54 -1.15
N ARG A 21 4.60 -0.59 -1.27
CA ARG A 21 5.95 -0.69 -0.72
C ARG A 21 6.17 0.28 0.42
N PHE A 22 6.89 -0.15 1.43
CA PHE A 22 7.25 0.66 2.60
C PHE A 22 8.60 0.23 3.15
N CYS A 23 9.17 1.05 4.03
CA CYS A 23 10.46 0.79 4.64
C CYS A 23 10.28 0.56 6.14
N ASP A 24 10.87 -0.51 6.68
CA ASP A 24 10.88 -0.74 8.12
C ASP A 24 11.93 0.13 8.84
N THR A 25 11.98 0.04 10.17
CA THR A 25 12.87 0.88 10.99
C THR A 25 14.36 0.62 10.77
N ILE A 26 14.73 -0.53 10.20
CA ILE A 26 16.13 -0.89 9.92
C ILE A 26 16.53 -0.61 8.46
N GLY A 27 15.63 0.00 7.67
CA GLY A 27 15.90 0.41 6.30
C GLY A 27 15.60 -0.65 5.25
N LYS A 28 14.95 -1.77 5.61
CA LYS A 28 14.61 -2.81 4.65
C LYS A 28 13.27 -2.49 3.98
N GLU A 29 13.26 -2.58 2.65
CA GLU A 29 12.04 -2.48 1.86
C GLU A 29 11.17 -3.72 2.08
N GLN A 30 9.91 -3.47 2.39
CA GLN A 30 8.84 -4.45 2.59
C GLN A 30 7.74 -4.13 1.59
N HIS A 31 6.93 -5.13 1.24
CA HIS A 31 5.86 -4.93 0.27
C HIS A 31 4.65 -5.83 0.52
N VAL A 32 3.48 -5.34 0.12
CA VAL A 32 2.22 -6.08 0.09
C VAL A 32 1.59 -5.92 -1.28
N THR A 33 1.43 -7.03 -1.97
CA THR A 33 0.79 -7.06 -3.30
C THR A 33 -0.70 -7.32 -3.16
N VAL A 34 -1.52 -6.50 -3.81
CA VAL A 34 -2.98 -6.65 -3.86
C VAL A 34 -3.47 -6.75 -5.31
N PRO A 35 -4.57 -7.44 -5.58
CA PRO A 35 -5.20 -7.42 -6.91
C PRO A 35 -5.58 -5.98 -7.30
N ALA A 36 -5.36 -5.59 -8.55
CA ALA A 36 -5.74 -4.25 -9.01
C ALA A 36 -7.24 -3.96 -8.86
N SER A 37 -8.08 -4.99 -8.81
CA SER A 37 -9.53 -4.88 -8.59
C SER A 37 -9.93 -4.31 -7.23
N VAL A 38 -9.05 -4.33 -6.23
CA VAL A 38 -9.33 -3.77 -4.89
C VAL A 38 -8.81 -2.34 -4.73
N VAL A 39 -8.20 -1.76 -5.77
CA VAL A 39 -7.67 -0.40 -5.75
C VAL A 39 -8.71 0.55 -6.31
N ASP A 40 -9.28 1.37 -5.44
CA ASP A 40 -10.23 2.41 -5.77
C ASP A 40 -9.87 3.73 -5.07
N LYS A 41 -10.71 4.76 -5.23
CA LYS A 41 -10.48 6.07 -4.63
C LYS A 41 -10.51 6.03 -3.10
N GLU A 42 -11.28 5.13 -2.52
CA GLU A 42 -11.45 5.00 -1.07
C GLU A 42 -10.20 4.35 -0.47
N MET A 43 -9.74 3.24 -1.04
CA MET A 43 -8.48 2.59 -0.66
C MET A 43 -7.28 3.52 -0.77
N LEU A 44 -7.21 4.35 -1.82
CA LEU A 44 -6.14 5.34 -1.98
C LEU A 44 -6.22 6.52 -1.00
N LYS A 45 -7.37 6.73 -0.34
CA LYS A 45 -7.60 7.85 0.60
C LYS A 45 -7.56 7.40 2.06
N GLU A 46 -8.11 6.23 2.36
CA GLU A 46 -8.24 5.67 3.70
C GLU A 46 -7.13 4.65 4.00
N GLY A 47 -6.45 4.18 2.96
CA GLY A 47 -5.37 3.21 3.06
C GLY A 47 -5.85 1.77 3.19
N LYS A 48 -4.90 0.87 3.40
CA LYS A 48 -5.14 -0.57 3.57
C LYS A 48 -4.68 -1.03 4.93
N MET A 49 -5.58 -1.68 5.68
CA MET A 49 -5.23 -2.34 6.94
C MET A 49 -4.22 -3.48 6.71
N PHE A 50 -3.21 -3.56 7.57
CA PHE A 50 -2.25 -4.65 7.63
C PHE A 50 -1.73 -4.87 9.06
N ASP A 51 -1.21 -6.07 9.30
CA ASP A 51 -0.63 -6.45 10.58
C ASP A 51 0.88 -6.10 10.62
N GLY A 52 1.23 -5.11 11.45
CA GLY A 52 2.60 -4.66 11.67
C GLY A 52 3.39 -5.51 12.67
N SER A 53 2.79 -6.51 13.33
CA SER A 53 3.45 -7.30 14.39
C SER A 53 4.64 -8.10 13.88
N SER A 54 4.60 -8.44 12.59
CA SER A 54 5.64 -9.21 11.91
C SER A 54 6.80 -8.35 11.40
N ILE A 55 6.75 -7.03 11.62
CA ILE A 55 7.82 -6.11 11.24
C ILE A 55 8.71 -5.83 12.44
N ALA A 56 9.99 -6.19 12.32
CA ALA A 56 10.96 -6.02 13.39
C ALA A 56 11.09 -4.55 13.79
N GLY A 57 10.91 -4.27 15.08
CA GLY A 57 11.03 -2.92 15.64
C GLY A 57 9.76 -2.07 15.57
N TRP A 58 8.63 -2.64 15.15
CA TRP A 58 7.33 -1.95 15.12
C TRP A 58 6.49 -2.27 16.37
N LYS A 59 5.19 -2.52 16.19
CA LYS A 59 4.20 -2.71 17.26
C LYS A 59 4.25 -4.13 17.81
N SER A 60 4.03 -4.25 19.12
CA SER A 60 3.75 -5.53 19.78
C SER A 60 2.42 -6.12 19.27
N ILE A 61 2.25 -7.44 19.42
CA ILE A 61 1.06 -8.19 18.95
C ILE A 61 -0.26 -7.56 19.40
N ASP A 62 -0.31 -6.97 20.60
CA ASP A 62 -1.55 -6.44 21.17
C ASP A 62 -2.02 -5.11 20.54
N GLU A 63 -1.19 -4.44 19.73
CA GLU A 63 -1.52 -3.17 19.04
C GLU A 63 -0.96 -3.12 17.60
N SER A 64 -0.98 -4.25 16.91
CA SER A 64 -0.27 -4.39 15.64
C SER A 64 -1.04 -3.96 14.40
N ASP A 65 -2.35 -3.71 14.52
CA ASP A 65 -3.17 -3.22 13.41
C ASP A 65 -2.71 -1.83 12.97
N MET A 66 -2.29 -1.75 11.72
CA MET A 66 -1.78 -0.53 11.10
C MET A 66 -2.43 -0.29 9.74
N ILE A 67 -2.29 0.93 9.21
CA ILE A 67 -2.78 1.31 7.90
C ILE A 67 -1.59 1.66 7.01
N LEU A 68 -1.45 0.97 5.88
CA LEU A 68 -0.62 1.43 4.76
C LEU A 68 -1.38 2.52 4.03
N MET A 69 -0.90 3.76 4.14
CA MET A 69 -1.45 4.90 3.41
C MET A 69 -0.68 5.08 2.09
N PRO A 70 -1.29 4.80 0.93
CA PRO A 70 -0.60 4.90 -0.36
C PRO A 70 -0.28 6.36 -0.69
N GLU A 71 0.95 6.63 -1.09
CA GLU A 71 1.31 7.92 -1.67
C GLU A 71 1.13 7.87 -3.19
N THR A 72 0.09 8.51 -3.69
CA THR A 72 -0.23 8.47 -5.13
C THR A 72 0.86 9.08 -6.00
N GLU A 73 1.71 9.97 -5.46
CA GLU A 73 2.84 10.55 -6.19
C GLU A 73 3.94 9.54 -6.53
N SER A 74 4.05 8.44 -5.79
CA SER A 74 5.10 7.43 -6.00
C SER A 74 4.74 6.34 -7.00
N ALA A 75 3.55 6.40 -7.62
CA ALA A 75 3.12 5.44 -8.63
C ALA A 75 4.00 5.54 -9.88
N VAL A 76 4.46 4.39 -10.39
CA VAL A 76 5.35 4.24 -11.54
C VAL A 76 4.84 3.22 -12.54
#